data_AF-A0A497L5U1-F1
#
_entry.id   AF-A0A497L5U1-F1
#
_cell.length_a   1.000
_cell.length_b   1.000
_cell.length_c   1.000
_cell.angle_alpha   90.00
_cell.angle_beta   90.00
_cell.angle_gamma   90.00
#
_symmetry.space_group_name_H-M   'P 1'
#
loop_
_entity.id
_entity.type
_entity.pdbx_description
1 polymer ?
#
loop_
_entity_poly.entity_id
_entity_poly.type
_entity_poly.pdbx_seq_one_letter_code
_entity_poly.pdbx_strand_id
1 'polypeptide(L)'
;MGEHLSKGLLRPAPVRELLVDLKDLCELTIDLAYSSYLFHSPDLAQEVLELEEHAGDLLLGLEVSLMLAARSPEDATALVPISRAANAPYHELGDVGRSIYYPPYCVGSPGYGHEGRGVLRAPRSEHEAYLKAQ
;
A
#
# COMPACT_ATOMS: atom_id res chain seq x y z
N MET A 1 2.11 -10.00 -15.27
CA MET A 1 0.83 -10.69 -15.57
C MET A 1 -0.30 -9.84 -15.01
N GLY A 2 -0.51 -8.63 -15.54
CA GLY A 2 -1.24 -7.54 -14.86
C GLY A 2 -2.43 -6.94 -15.62
N GLU A 3 -3.02 -7.67 -16.58
CA GLU A 3 -4.11 -7.15 -17.42
C GLU A 3 -5.51 -7.61 -16.98
N HIS A 4 -5.62 -8.52 -16.00
CA HIS A 4 -6.93 -9.12 -15.63
C HIS A 4 -7.60 -8.52 -14.39
N LEU A 5 -6.87 -7.84 -13.51
CA LEU A 5 -7.43 -7.26 -12.27
C LEU A 5 -8.22 -5.96 -12.53
N SER A 6 -7.83 -5.20 -13.54
CA SER A 6 -8.42 -3.88 -13.87
C SER A 6 -9.88 -3.92 -14.35
N LYS A 7 -10.39 -5.06 -14.82
CA LYS A 7 -11.80 -5.20 -15.24
C LYS A 7 -12.75 -5.71 -14.16
N GLY A 8 -12.24 -6.35 -13.11
CA GLY A 8 -13.04 -6.85 -11.98
C GLY A 8 -13.36 -5.76 -10.97
N LEU A 9 -12.37 -4.92 -10.67
CA LEU A 9 -12.40 -3.90 -9.61
C LEU A 9 -13.26 -2.67 -9.93
N LEU A 10 -13.59 -2.42 -11.21
CA LEU A 10 -14.55 -1.36 -11.60
C LEU A 10 -16.01 -1.80 -11.51
N ARG A 11 -16.30 -3.06 -11.16
CA ARG A 11 -17.68 -3.43 -10.83
C ARG A 11 -17.95 -3.02 -9.38
N PRO A 12 -18.98 -2.19 -9.13
CA PRO A 12 -19.30 -1.77 -7.78
C PRO A 12 -19.65 -3.01 -6.94
N ALA A 13 -18.84 -3.25 -5.91
CA ALA A 13 -19.05 -4.26 -4.90
C ALA A 13 -19.64 -3.61 -3.63
N PRO A 14 -20.23 -4.40 -2.71
CA PRO A 14 -20.76 -3.86 -1.48
C PRO A 14 -19.65 -3.16 -0.67
N VAL A 15 -19.83 -1.88 -0.37
CA VAL A 15 -18.86 -1.05 0.37
C VAL A 15 -18.44 -1.71 1.70
N ARG A 16 -19.38 -2.37 2.38
CA ARG A 16 -19.11 -3.10 3.61
C ARG A 16 -18.09 -4.22 3.41
N GLU A 17 -18.20 -4.99 2.34
CA GLU A 17 -17.29 -6.11 2.06
C GLU A 17 -15.89 -5.58 1.74
N LEU A 18 -15.80 -4.59 0.86
CA LEU A 18 -14.53 -3.94 0.52
C LEU A 18 -13.83 -3.33 1.74
N LEU A 19 -14.57 -2.74 2.68
CA LEU A 19 -14.02 -2.23 3.94
C LEU A 19 -13.45 -3.34 4.83
N VAL A 20 -14.17 -4.45 4.94
CA VAL A 20 -13.75 -5.59 5.76
C VAL A 20 -12.50 -6.22 5.16
N ASP A 21 -12.52 -6.49 3.86
CA ASP A 21 -11.38 -7.07 3.16
C ASP A 21 -10.15 -6.15 3.23
N LEU A 22 -10.34 -4.84 3.04
CA LEU A 22 -9.26 -3.86 3.18
C LEU A 22 -8.66 -3.88 4.59
N LYS A 23 -9.50 -3.86 5.63
CA LYS A 23 -9.04 -3.90 7.02
C LYS A 23 -8.25 -5.19 7.30
N ASP A 24 -8.82 -6.34 6.95
CA ASP A 24 -8.23 -7.64 7.26
C ASP A 24 -6.90 -7.82 6.51
N LEU A 25 -6.80 -7.30 5.29
CA LEU A 25 -5.55 -7.26 4.54
C LEU A 25 -4.54 -6.30 5.16
N CYS A 26 -4.96 -5.12 5.64
CA CYS A 26 -4.07 -4.20 6.35
C CYS A 26 -3.48 -4.81 7.63
N GLU A 27 -4.29 -5.48 8.44
CA GLU A 27 -3.82 -6.14 9.65
C GLU A 27 -2.82 -7.26 9.32
N LEU A 28 -3.15 -8.11 8.35
CA LEU A 28 -2.25 -9.17 7.88
C LEU A 28 -0.91 -8.62 7.39
N THR A 29 -0.94 -7.56 6.58
CA THR A 29 0.28 -6.95 6.03
C THR A 29 1.16 -6.37 7.12
N ILE A 30 0.59 -5.75 8.16
CA ILE A 30 1.35 -5.25 9.32
C ILE A 30 1.98 -6.40 10.12
N ASP A 31 1.22 -7.47 10.37
CA ASP A 31 1.73 -8.65 11.08
C ASP A 31 2.87 -9.33 10.31
N LEU A 32 2.75 -9.39 8.99
CA LEU A 32 3.76 -9.97 8.10
C LEU A 32 4.99 -9.08 8.00
N ALA A 33 4.81 -7.76 7.93
CA ALA A 33 5.87 -6.76 7.97
C ALA A 33 6.68 -6.86 9.27
N TYR A 34 6.02 -7.00 10.41
CA TYR A 34 6.72 -7.21 11.67
C TYR A 34 7.50 -8.54 11.67
N SER A 35 6.91 -9.60 11.12
CA SER A 35 7.54 -10.92 11.01
C SER A 35 8.75 -10.92 10.09
N SER A 36 8.67 -10.24 8.94
CA SER A 36 9.77 -10.12 7.98
C SER A 36 10.96 -9.38 8.57
N TYR A 37 10.69 -8.33 9.35
CA TYR A 37 11.71 -7.62 10.12
C TYR A 37 12.35 -8.52 11.17
N LEU A 38 11.55 -9.21 12.00
CA LEU A 38 12.03 -10.05 13.10
C LEU A 38 12.89 -11.23 12.61
N PHE A 39 12.49 -11.86 11.50
CA PHE A 39 13.17 -13.03 10.95
C PHE A 39 14.15 -12.71 9.81
N HIS A 40 14.33 -11.42 9.48
CA HIS A 40 15.22 -10.97 8.42
C HIS A 40 14.91 -11.68 7.07
N SER A 41 13.63 -11.85 6.76
CA SER A 41 13.19 -12.62 5.60
C SER A 41 12.83 -11.70 4.43
N PRO A 42 13.64 -11.68 3.35
CA PRO A 42 13.33 -10.91 2.15
C PRO A 42 12.08 -11.44 1.44
N ASP A 43 11.82 -12.76 1.50
CA ASP A 43 10.65 -13.38 0.90
C ASP A 43 9.36 -12.86 1.55
N LEU A 44 9.32 -12.77 2.89
CA LEU A 44 8.18 -12.19 3.59
C LEU A 44 8.04 -10.68 3.31
N ALA A 45 9.15 -9.96 3.13
CA ALA A 45 9.12 -8.55 2.78
C ALA A 45 8.59 -8.32 1.35
N GLN A 46 8.86 -9.23 0.42
CA GLN A 46 8.28 -9.20 -0.91
C GLN A 46 6.77 -9.45 -0.88
N GLU A 47 6.30 -10.41 -0.09
CA GLU A 47 4.87 -10.69 0.10
C GLU A 47 4.13 -9.47 0.68
N VAL A 48 4.74 -8.74 1.62
CA VAL A 48 4.17 -7.47 2.16
C VAL A 48 3.90 -6.45 1.04
N LEU A 49 4.79 -6.32 0.04
CA LEU A 49 4.59 -5.40 -1.07
C LEU A 49 3.44 -5.84 -1.98
N GLU A 50 3.28 -7.14 -2.20
CA GLU A 50 2.19 -7.70 -3.01
C GLU A 50 0.84 -7.52 -2.31
N LEU A 51 0.79 -7.69 -0.99
CA LEU A 51 -0.42 -7.43 -0.20
C LEU A 51 -0.76 -5.93 -0.11
N GLU A 52 0.25 -5.03 -0.07
CA GLU A 52 0.04 -3.57 -0.17
C GLU A 52 -0.61 -3.19 -1.50
N GLU A 53 -0.14 -3.75 -2.61
CA GLU A 53 -0.73 -3.53 -3.94
C GLU A 53 -2.20 -3.99 -3.97
N HIS A 54 -2.49 -5.17 -3.41
CA HIS A 54 -3.85 -5.68 -3.34
C HIS A 54 -4.77 -4.83 -2.43
N ALA A 55 -4.24 -4.27 -1.34
CA ALA A 55 -4.96 -3.32 -0.50
C ALA A 55 -5.30 -2.04 -1.27
N GLY A 56 -4.38 -1.57 -2.13
CA GLY A 56 -4.61 -0.44 -3.03
C GLY A 56 -5.75 -0.69 -4.01
N ASP A 57 -5.84 -1.90 -4.58
CA ASP A 57 -6.92 -2.32 -5.45
C ASP A 57 -8.29 -2.30 -4.73
N LEU A 58 -8.36 -2.81 -3.49
CA LEU A 58 -9.57 -2.79 -2.67
C LEU A 58 -10.01 -1.36 -2.33
N LEU A 59 -9.06 -0.49 -1.97
CA LEU A 59 -9.33 0.92 -1.70
C LEU A 59 -9.88 1.62 -2.95
N LEU A 60 -9.29 1.38 -4.12
CA LEU A 60 -9.78 1.94 -5.38
C LEU A 60 -11.22 1.48 -5.67
N GLY A 61 -11.50 0.18 -5.53
CA GLY A 61 -12.85 -0.37 -5.72
C GLY A 61 -13.88 0.24 -4.76
N LEU A 62 -13.46 0.50 -3.52
CA LEU A 62 -14.28 1.14 -2.49
C LEU A 62 -14.58 2.59 -2.88
N GLU A 63 -13.57 3.36 -3.28
CA GLU A 63 -13.74 4.77 -3.67
C GLU A 63 -14.64 4.91 -4.90
N VAL A 64 -14.48 4.04 -5.90
CA VAL A 64 -15.38 3.98 -7.06
C VAL A 64 -16.82 3.69 -6.61
N SER A 65 -17.01 2.73 -5.71
CA SER A 65 -18.34 2.37 -5.20
C SER A 65 -18.99 3.52 -4.41
N LEU A 66 -18.21 4.25 -3.60
CA LEU A 66 -18.67 5.45 -2.90
C LEU A 66 -19.03 6.59 -3.87
N MET A 67 -18.21 6.83 -4.88
CA MET A 67 -18.47 7.86 -5.91
C MET A 67 -19.75 7.57 -6.70
N LEU A 68 -20.04 6.31 -6.99
CA LEU A 68 -21.29 5.90 -7.64
C LEU A 68 -22.51 6.02 -6.72
N ALA A 69 -22.33 5.88 -5.40
CA ALA A 69 -23.40 6.00 -4.41
C ALA A 69 -23.74 7.48 -4.08
N ALA A 70 -22.77 8.39 -4.19
CA ALA A 70 -22.93 9.82 -3.92
C ALA A 70 -23.74 10.54 -5.02
N ARG A 71 -25.08 10.52 -4.94
CA ARG A 71 -25.97 11.12 -5.94
C ARG A 71 -26.38 12.57 -5.65
N SER A 72 -25.97 13.10 -4.50
CA SER A 72 -26.22 14.46 -4.04
C SER A 72 -25.06 14.95 -3.16
N PRO A 73 -24.90 16.27 -2.96
CA PRO A 73 -23.95 16.81 -2.00
C PRO A 73 -24.15 16.28 -0.57
N GLU A 74 -25.40 16.03 -0.18
CA GLU A 74 -25.76 15.45 1.11
C GLU A 74 -25.27 13.99 1.21
N ASP A 75 -25.51 13.17 0.18
CA ASP A 75 -24.99 11.79 0.12
C ASP A 75 -23.46 11.78 0.18
N ALA A 76 -22.80 12.65 -0.60
CA ALA A 76 -21.35 12.76 -0.62
C ALA A 76 -20.81 13.07 0.79
N THR A 77 -21.41 14.04 1.49
CA THR A 77 -21.02 14.42 2.85
C THR A 77 -21.21 13.27 3.84
N ALA A 78 -22.28 12.49 3.69
CA ALA A 78 -22.54 11.32 4.53
C ALA A 78 -21.55 10.16 4.29
N LEU A 79 -20.98 10.07 3.09
CA LEU A 79 -20.02 9.02 2.71
C LEU A 79 -18.56 9.38 3.01
N VAL A 80 -18.22 10.67 3.21
CA VAL A 80 -16.85 11.12 3.57
C VAL A 80 -16.26 10.36 4.76
N PRO A 81 -16.97 10.11 5.88
CA PRO A 81 -16.41 9.34 6.99
C PRO A 81 -15.98 7.92 6.60
N ILE A 82 -16.70 7.29 5.68
CA ILE A 82 -16.39 5.93 5.21
C ILE A 82 -15.10 5.92 4.38
N SER A 83 -14.99 6.86 3.42
CA SER A 83 -13.77 7.03 2.63
C SER A 83 -12.55 7.28 3.53
N ARG A 84 -12.70 8.12 4.57
CA ARG A 84 -11.62 8.40 5.53
C ARG A 84 -11.23 7.19 6.36
N ALA A 85 -12.21 6.43 6.84
CA ALA A 85 -11.96 5.20 7.60
C ALA A 85 -11.22 4.15 6.78
N ALA A 86 -11.49 4.07 5.46
CA ALA A 86 -10.76 3.19 4.55
C ALA A 86 -9.33 3.69 4.27
N ASN A 87 -9.14 4.99 4.06
CA ASN A 87 -7.84 5.57 3.69
C ASN A 87 -6.81 5.53 4.83
N ALA A 88 -7.24 5.73 6.08
CA ALA A 88 -6.32 5.79 7.23
C ALA A 88 -5.42 4.55 7.37
N PRO A 89 -5.93 3.29 7.45
CA PRO A 89 -5.09 2.11 7.59
C PRO A 89 -4.22 1.86 6.35
N TYR A 90 -4.73 2.13 5.13
CA TYR A 90 -3.96 1.97 3.91
C TYR A 90 -2.76 2.93 3.82
N HIS A 91 -2.93 4.18 4.28
CA HIS A 91 -1.83 5.14 4.30
C HIS A 91 -0.68 4.68 5.21
N GLU A 92 -1.00 4.07 6.35
CA GLU A 92 0.00 3.51 7.26
C GLU A 92 0.74 2.32 6.63
N LEU A 93 0.04 1.44 5.92
CA LEU A 93 0.66 0.32 5.20
C LEU A 93 1.74 0.76 4.23
N GLY A 94 1.47 1.81 3.45
CA GLY A 94 2.38 2.21 2.39
C GLY A 94 3.75 2.64 2.90
N ASP A 95 3.81 3.19 4.12
CA ASP A 95 5.09 3.53 4.72
C ASP A 95 5.86 2.28 5.19
N VAL A 96 5.14 1.29 5.72
CA VAL A 96 5.73 0.08 6.33
C VAL A 96 6.43 -0.81 5.31
N GLY A 97 5.75 -1.20 4.22
CA GLY A 97 6.33 -2.07 3.20
C GLY A 97 7.59 -1.47 2.57
N ARG A 98 7.54 -0.17 2.29
CA ARG A 98 8.69 0.59 1.80
C ARG A 98 9.81 0.69 2.82
N SER A 99 9.52 0.92 4.11
CA SER A 99 10.56 1.03 5.14
C SER A 99 11.31 -0.29 5.36
N ILE A 100 10.61 -1.42 5.27
CA ILE A 100 11.19 -2.75 5.45
C ILE A 100 12.01 -3.18 4.25
N TYR A 101 11.51 -2.94 3.03
CA TYR A 101 12.20 -3.36 1.80
C TYR A 101 13.26 -2.35 1.32
N TYR A 102 13.04 -1.06 1.59
CA TYR A 102 13.94 0.05 1.28
C TYR A 102 14.35 0.77 2.58
N PRO A 103 15.28 0.21 3.36
CA PRO A 103 15.70 0.84 4.60
C PRO A 103 16.20 2.28 4.34
N PRO A 104 16.04 3.19 5.34
CA PRO A 104 16.22 4.64 5.20
C PRO A 104 17.62 5.12 4.79
N TYR A 105 18.56 4.21 4.51
CA TYR A 105 19.81 4.50 3.81
C TYR A 105 19.59 4.82 2.31
N CYS A 106 18.37 4.62 1.80
CA CYS A 106 17.90 5.21 0.55
C CYS A 106 17.38 6.65 0.75
N VAL A 107 18.18 7.53 1.35
CA VAL A 107 17.92 8.98 1.32
C VAL A 107 18.11 9.45 -0.13
N GLY A 108 17.02 9.65 -0.87
CA GLY A 108 17.06 10.18 -2.25
C GLY A 108 16.01 9.66 -3.25
N SER A 109 14.92 9.02 -2.80
CA SER A 109 13.84 8.57 -3.70
C SER A 109 13.16 9.76 -4.41
N PRO A 110 12.81 9.65 -5.72
CA PRO A 110 12.06 10.69 -6.42
C PRO A 110 10.68 10.83 -5.77
N GLY A 111 10.49 11.91 -5.02
CA GLY A 111 9.33 12.14 -4.15
C GLY A 111 9.71 12.82 -2.83
N TYR A 112 10.97 12.67 -2.39
CA TYR A 112 11.53 13.37 -1.23
C TYR A 112 12.74 14.20 -1.67
N GLY A 113 12.52 15.47 -2.01
CA GLY A 113 13.59 16.43 -2.22
C GLY A 113 14.04 17.03 -0.89
N HIS A 114 15.36 17.09 -0.65
CA HIS A 114 16.10 18.36 -0.57
C HIS A 114 17.61 18.10 -0.76
N GLU A 115 18.12 18.65 -1.87
CA GLU A 115 19.48 19.12 -2.16
C GLU A 115 20.70 18.39 -1.56
N GLY A 116 21.41 17.63 -2.40
CA GLY A 116 22.78 17.19 -2.12
C GLY A 116 23.29 16.21 -3.17
N ARG A 117 24.43 16.52 -3.81
CA ARG A 117 24.95 15.83 -5.00
C ARG A 117 25.25 14.34 -4.78
N GLY A 118 24.70 13.48 -5.63
CA GLY A 118 25.15 12.11 -5.86
C GLY A 118 24.07 11.23 -6.49
N VAL A 119 24.17 10.94 -7.79
CA VAL A 119 23.25 9.99 -8.46
C VAL A 119 23.65 8.57 -8.02
N LEU A 120 23.08 8.09 -6.92
CA LEU A 120 23.28 6.70 -6.48
C LEU A 120 22.21 5.81 -7.12
N ARG A 121 22.69 4.86 -7.91
CA ARG A 121 21.89 3.91 -8.70
C ARG A 121 21.28 2.85 -7.79
N ALA A 122 20.05 2.43 -8.09
CA ALA A 122 19.37 1.32 -7.41
C ALA A 122 20.29 0.07 -7.35
N PRO A 123 20.26 -0.69 -6.24
CA PRO A 123 21.09 -1.88 -6.08
C PRO A 123 20.83 -2.86 -7.21
N ARG A 124 21.90 -3.48 -7.73
CA ARG A 124 21.81 -4.39 -8.87
C ARG A 124 21.38 -5.81 -8.48
N SER A 125 21.30 -6.10 -7.18
CA SER A 125 20.92 -7.41 -6.65
C SER A 125 20.45 -7.30 -5.20
N GLU A 126 19.66 -8.28 -4.75
CA GLU A 126 19.15 -8.41 -3.39
C GLU A 126 20.27 -8.42 -2.33
N HIS A 127 21.41 -9.06 -2.64
CA HIS A 127 22.58 -9.07 -1.76
C HIS A 127 23.20 -7.68 -1.57
N GLU A 128 23.19 -6.83 -2.61
CA GLU A 128 23.71 -5.47 -2.53
C GLU A 128 22.79 -4.54 -1.72
N ALA A 129 21.48 -4.78 -1.77
CA ALA A 129 20.53 -4.09 -0.92
C ALA A 129 20.74 -4.45 0.55
N TYR A 130 20.94 -5.74 0.84
CA TYR A 130 21.19 -6.26 2.19
C TYR A 130 22.47 -5.73 2.82
N LEU A 131 23.57 -5.69 2.07
CA LEU A 131 24.87 -5.18 2.57
C LEU A 131 24.87 -3.67 2.83
N LYS A 132 24.02 -2.90 2.14
CA LYS A 132 23.89 -1.45 2.39
C LYS A 132 23.04 -1.13 3.63
N ALA A 133 22.35 -2.12 4.18
CA ALA A 133 21.48 -1.98 5.34
C ALA A 133 22.14 -2.37 6.68
N GLN A 134 23.38 -2.89 6.67
CA GLN A 134 24.22 -3.13 7.85
C GLN A 134 25.22 -1.99 8.06
#